data_AF-A0A938JV65-F1
#
_entry.id   AF-A0A938JV65-F1
#
_cell.length_a   1.000
_cell.length_b   1.000
_cell.length_c   1.000
_cell.angle_alpha   90.00
_cell.angle_beta   90.00
_cell.angle_gamma   90.00
#
_symmetry.space_group_name_H-M   'P 1'
#
loop_
_entity.id
_entity.type
_entity.pdbx_description
1 polymer ?
#
loop_
_entity_poly.entity_id
_entity_poly.type
_entity_poly.pdbx_seq_one_letter_code
_entity_poly.pdbx_strand_id
1 'polypeptide(L)'
;LIPELPYLRAEILYSVTHEGARSIDDVLSRRTRICFEAKDQGLSVVNEVGEIIAKVLGWSKADTQASVDEYLSIVQEQNDALTRTLRETV
;
A
#
# COMPACT_ATOMS: atom_id res chain seq x y z
N LEU A 1 9.81 -4.27 -6.02
CA LEU A 1 8.48 -4.04 -6.63
C LEU A 1 8.53 -2.77 -7.49
N ILE A 2 8.98 -1.64 -6.92
CA ILE A 2 9.40 -0.44 -7.65
C ILE A 2 10.93 -0.52 -7.84
N PRO A 3 11.50 -0.35 -9.06
CA PRO A 3 12.95 -0.54 -9.30
C PRO A 3 13.87 0.37 -8.48
N GLU A 4 13.42 1.58 -8.15
CA GLU A 4 14.23 2.61 -7.48
C GLU A 4 14.25 2.49 -5.95
N LEU A 5 13.43 1.60 -5.37
CA LEU A 5 13.34 1.41 -3.92
C LEU A 5 13.87 0.03 -3.50
N PRO A 6 14.52 -0.10 -2.33
CA PRO A 6 15.18 -1.33 -1.91
C PRO A 6 14.23 -2.42 -1.37
N TYR A 7 12.92 -2.36 -1.70
CA TYR A 7 11.93 -3.30 -1.17
C TYR A 7 11.72 -4.54 -2.05
N LEU A 8 11.75 -5.71 -1.42
CA LEU A 8 11.62 -7.02 -2.03
C LEU A 8 10.23 -7.61 -1.84
N ARG A 9 9.78 -8.43 -2.80
CA ARG A 9 8.54 -9.22 -2.68
C ARG A 9 8.54 -10.12 -1.44
N ALA A 10 9.73 -10.59 -1.03
CA ALA A 10 9.90 -11.41 0.16
C ALA A 10 9.57 -10.65 1.46
N GLU A 11 9.83 -9.34 1.52
CA GLU A 11 9.48 -8.52 2.69
C GLU A 11 7.96 -8.37 2.80
N ILE A 12 7.27 -8.16 1.68
CA ILE A 12 5.79 -8.15 1.62
C ILE A 12 5.22 -9.46 2.17
N LEU A 13 5.76 -10.60 1.73
CA LEU A 13 5.37 -11.91 2.23
C LEU A 13 5.65 -12.07 3.73
N TYR A 14 6.83 -11.63 4.18
CA TYR A 14 7.25 -11.73 5.57
C TYR A 14 6.33 -10.91 6.50
N SER A 15 5.96 -9.70 6.08
CA SER A 15 5.07 -8.85 6.86
C SER A 15 3.73 -9.50 7.15
N VAL A 16 3.18 -10.26 6.20
CA VAL A 16 1.90 -10.95 6.37
C VAL A 16 2.04 -12.24 7.19
N THR A 17 3.12 -12.98 6.97
CA THR A 17 3.31 -14.31 7.59
C THR A 17 3.87 -14.25 9.01
N HIS A 18 4.67 -13.22 9.34
CA HIS A 18 5.45 -13.14 10.58
C HIS A 18 5.25 -11.83 11.35
N GLU A 19 4.79 -10.75 10.71
CA GLU A 19 4.60 -9.44 11.36
C GLU A 19 3.12 -9.06 11.51
N GLY A 20 2.23 -10.02 11.23
CA GLY A 20 0.79 -9.89 11.44
C GLY A 20 0.11 -8.86 10.53
N ALA A 21 0.69 -8.52 9.38
CA ALA A 21 0.06 -7.58 8.45
C ALA A 21 -1.24 -8.15 7.86
N ARG A 22 -2.31 -7.35 7.89
CA ARG A 22 -3.67 -7.77 7.48
C ARG A 22 -4.35 -6.87 6.45
N SER A 23 -3.64 -5.88 5.91
CA SER A 23 -4.12 -5.03 4.82
C SER A 23 -2.99 -4.56 3.93
N ILE A 24 -3.30 -4.13 2.71
CA ILE A 24 -2.32 -3.49 1.81
C ILE A 24 -1.75 -2.22 2.45
N ASP A 25 -2.58 -1.43 3.13
CA ASP A 25 -2.11 -0.25 3.89
C ASP A 25 -1.09 -0.62 4.98
N ASP A 26 -1.32 -1.70 5.75
CA ASP A 26 -0.36 -2.11 6.79
C ASP A 26 1.02 -2.42 6.19
N VAL A 27 1.02 -3.13 5.06
CA VAL A 27 2.26 -3.45 4.35
C VAL A 27 2.94 -2.20 3.79
N LEU A 28 2.22 -1.36 3.04
CA LEU A 28 2.78 -0.23 2.32
C LEU A 28 3.16 0.95 3.24
N SER A 29 2.39 1.15 4.31
CA SER A 29 2.52 2.32 5.18
C SER A 29 3.25 2.06 6.49
N ARG A 30 3.28 0.81 6.99
CA ARG A 30 3.79 0.51 8.34
C ARG A 30 4.88 -0.55 8.40
N ARG A 31 4.96 -1.46 7.43
CA ARG A 31 6.00 -2.51 7.36
C ARG A 31 7.07 -2.24 6.31
N THR A 32 6.71 -1.42 5.33
CA THR A 32 7.63 -0.78 4.40
C THR A 32 7.48 0.73 4.49
N ARG A 33 8.32 1.48 3.77
CA ARG A 33 8.14 2.93 3.60
C ARG A 33 7.71 3.29 2.19
N ILE A 34 7.15 2.33 1.44
CA ILE A 34 6.77 2.53 0.03
C ILE A 34 5.75 3.66 -0.09
N CYS A 35 4.78 3.77 0.82
CA CYS A 35 3.78 4.84 0.75
C CYS A 35 4.40 6.24 0.84
N PHE A 36 5.57 6.37 1.48
CA PHE A 36 6.26 7.63 1.70
C PHE A 36 7.36 7.89 0.66
N GLU A 37 8.08 6.86 0.24
CA GLU A 37 9.27 6.97 -0.62
C GLU A 37 8.92 6.89 -2.12
N ALA A 38 7.83 6.21 -2.48
CA ALA A 38 7.39 6.14 -3.86
C ALA A 38 6.73 7.46 -4.30
N LYS A 39 7.01 7.89 -5.53
CA LYS A 39 6.45 9.14 -6.11
C LYS A 39 4.92 9.15 -6.17
N ASP A 40 4.34 7.98 -6.30
CA ASP A 40 2.90 7.73 -6.42
C ASP A 40 2.34 7.07 -5.16
N GLN A 41 3.02 7.19 -4.01
CA GLN A 41 2.63 6.53 -2.76
C GLN A 41 2.44 5.01 -2.91
N GLY A 42 3.09 4.36 -3.87
CA GLY A 42 3.00 2.91 -4.07
C GLY A 42 1.78 2.45 -4.86
N LEU A 43 1.02 3.36 -5.47
CA LEU A 43 -0.16 3.02 -6.26
C LEU A 43 0.16 2.10 -7.45
N SER A 44 1.31 2.29 -8.10
CA SER A 44 1.78 1.43 -9.20
C SER A 44 1.98 -0.04 -8.84
N VAL A 45 2.10 -0.35 -7.54
CA VAL A 45 2.39 -1.70 -7.06
C VAL A 45 1.29 -2.29 -6.17
N VAL A 46 0.18 -1.57 -5.99
CA VAL A 46 -0.92 -1.96 -5.09
C VAL A 46 -1.52 -3.33 -5.43
N ASN A 47 -1.71 -3.61 -6.72
CA ASN A 47 -2.28 -4.88 -7.20
C ASN A 47 -1.31 -6.04 -6.98
N GLU A 48 -0.02 -5.83 -7.26
CA GLU A 48 1.01 -6.84 -7.08
C GLU A 48 1.19 -7.19 -5.58
N VAL A 49 1.15 -6.19 -4.70
CA VAL A 49 1.15 -6.39 -3.26
C VAL A 49 -0.10 -7.15 -2.83
N GLY A 50 -1.29 -6.77 -3.32
CA GLY A 50 -2.54 -7.46 -3.08
C GLY A 50 -2.47 -8.94 -3.46
N GLU A 51 -1.90 -9.29 -4.61
CA GLU A 51 -1.73 -10.69 -5.04
C GLU A 51 -0.84 -11.52 -4.12
N ILE A 52 0.23 -10.93 -3.57
CA ILE A 52 1.12 -11.61 -2.62
C ILE A 52 0.39 -11.85 -1.31
N ILE A 53 -0.25 -10.81 -0.76
CA ILE A 53 -0.99 -10.88 0.51
C ILE A 53 -2.15 -11.90 0.40
N ALA A 54 -2.89 -11.86 -0.71
CA ALA A 54 -4.08 -12.68 -0.90
C ALA A 54 -3.79 -14.18 -0.86
N LYS A 55 -2.67 -14.62 -1.46
CA LYS A 55 -2.25 -16.02 -1.44
C LYS A 55 -1.97 -16.53 -0.03
N VAL A 56 -1.43 -15.68 0.84
CA VAL A 56 -1.10 -16.04 2.23
C VAL A 56 -2.34 -16.03 3.10
N LEU A 57 -3.17 -14.99 2.99
CA LEU A 57 -4.33 -14.80 3.86
C LEU A 57 -5.58 -15.57 3.40
N GLY A 58 -5.51 -16.22 2.24
CA GLY A 58 -6.64 -16.93 1.66
C GLY A 58 -7.76 -15.98 1.20
N TRP A 59 -7.40 -14.76 0.80
CA TRP A 59 -8.37 -13.77 0.34
C TRP A 59 -9.00 -14.19 -0.98
N SER A 60 -10.30 -13.94 -1.10
CA SER A 60 -10.97 -13.95 -2.38
C SER A 60 -10.54 -12.74 -3.23
N LYS A 61 -10.94 -12.73 -4.50
CA LYS A 61 -10.77 -11.54 -5.36
C LYS A 61 -11.50 -10.33 -4.78
N ALA A 62 -12.66 -10.54 -4.16
CA ALA A 62 -13.44 -9.47 -3.55
C ALA A 62 -12.72 -8.88 -2.32
N ASP A 63 -12.16 -9.74 -1.47
CA ASP A 63 -11.39 -9.29 -0.30
C ASP A 63 -10.12 -8.53 -0.72
N THR A 64 -9.44 -9.03 -1.76
CA THR A 64 -8.26 -8.36 -2.34
C THR A 64 -8.62 -6.99 -2.87
N GLN A 65 -9.70 -6.89 -3.66
CA GLN A 65 -10.18 -5.62 -4.20
C GLN A 65 -10.60 -4.66 -3.10
N ALA A 66 -11.28 -5.15 -2.06
CA ALA A 66 -11.68 -4.31 -0.92
C ALA A 66 -10.48 -3.67 -0.22
N SER A 67 -9.38 -4.42 -0.04
CA SER A 67 -8.15 -3.86 0.55
C SER A 67 -7.42 -2.90 -0.40
N VAL A 68 -7.50 -3.12 -1.72
CA VAL A 68 -6.98 -2.17 -2.73
C VAL A 68 -7.77 -0.87 -2.68
N ASP A 69 -9.10 -0.94 -2.68
CA ASP A 69 -9.99 0.22 -2.66
C ASP A 69 -9.82 1.02 -1.37
N GLU A 70 -9.66 0.34 -0.22
CA GLU A 70 -9.32 0.98 1.05
C GLU A 70 -8.02 1.79 0.96
N TYR A 71 -6.95 1.20 0.40
CA TYR A 71 -5.68 1.89 0.24
C TYR A 71 -5.78 3.09 -0.72
N LEU A 72 -6.51 2.93 -1.83
CA LEU A 72 -6.77 4.02 -2.78
C LEU A 72 -7.50 5.19 -2.12
N SER A 73 -8.51 4.91 -1.27
CA SER A 73 -9.23 5.95 -0.52
C SER A 73 -8.29 6.72 0.40
N ILE A 74 -7.43 6.02 1.14
CA ILE A 74 -6.45 6.65 2.05
C ILE A 74 -5.52 7.59 1.27
N VAL A 75 -4.95 7.12 0.15
CA VAL A 75 -4.04 7.92 -0.69
C VAL A 75 -4.76 9.15 -1.26
N GLN A 76 -5.99 8.98 -1.74
CA GLN A 76 -6.80 10.08 -2.26
C GLN A 76 -7.09 11.13 -1.19
N GLU A 77 -7.53 10.71 0.00
CA GLU A 77 -7.80 11.60 1.13
C GLU A 77 -6.55 12.39 1.55
N GLN A 78 -5.38 11.75 1.58
CA GLN A 78 -4.11 12.41 1.87
C GLN A 78 -3.76 13.48 0.83
N ASN A 79 -3.92 13.16 -0.45
CA ASN A 79 -3.65 14.10 -1.54
C ASN A 79 -4.63 15.28 -1.57
N ASP A 80 -5.90 15.03 -1.26
CA ASP A 80 -6.91 16.09 -1.13
C ASP A 80 -6.60 17.00 0.06
N ALA A 81 -6.19 16.43 1.19
CA ALA A 81 -5.76 17.21 2.35
C ALA A 81 -4.53 18.07 2.02
N LEU A 82 -3.51 17.51 1.37
CA LEU A 82 -2.32 18.25 0.94
C LEU A 82 -2.70 19.39 -0.02
N THR A 83 -3.55 19.10 -1.02
CA THR A 83 -4.01 20.09 -2.00
C THR A 83 -4.76 21.24 -1.32
N ARG A 84 -5.61 20.93 -0.33
CA ARG A 84 -6.33 21.94 0.46
C ARG A 84 -5.34 22.86 1.19
N THR A 85 -4.37 22.29 1.91
CA THR A 85 -3.37 23.06 2.66
C THR A 85 -2.50 23.92 1.74
N LEU A 86 -2.09 23.40 0.58
CA LEU A 86 -1.30 24.15 -0.39
C LEU A 86 -2.08 25.36 -0.94
N ARG A 87 -3.39 25.22 -1.17
CA ARG A 87 -4.26 26.33 -1.61
C ARG A 87 -4.51 27.39 -0.53
N GLU A 88 -4.42 27.02 0.75
CA GLU A 88 -4.61 27.94 1.87
C GLU A 88 -3.33 28.73 2.20
N THR A 89 -2.16 28.24 1.78
CA THR A 89 -0.85 28.79 2.14
C THR A 89 -0.21 29.64 1.01
N VAL A 90 -0.73 29.55 -0.22
CA VAL A 90 -0.29 30.29 -1.42
C VAL A 90 -1.36 31.29 -1.84
#